data_AF-A0A4Q7VCC3-F1
#
_entry.id   AF-A0A4Q7VCC3-F1
#
_cell.length_a   1.000
_cell.length_b   1.000
_cell.length_c   1.000
_cell.angle_alpha   90.00
_cell.angle_beta   90.00
_cell.angle_gamma   90.00
#
_symmetry.space_group_name_H-M   'P 1'
#
loop_
_entity.id
_entity.type
_entity.pdbx_description
1 polymer ?
#
loop_
_entity_poly.entity_id
_entity_poly.type
_entity_poly.pdbx_seq_one_letter_code
_entity_poly.pdbx_strand_id
1 'polypeptide(L)'
;MKYLLQMDESLLYLLKELLNRNRIKINNDELKLQLLGHPSYPSLHSITGVLNHFNIPNLAVEIPKTKENINYLPDHFIAHINDEHGENFVLVDKFDQDFKITRNKNKTERIKLEQFQNIWTGIVMGIEDDELELENRTANLNISQALLYLSPFVIISIFIYLRPEPPQSLHFILSVIGILICALITIHENGTQSKLLDKFCTGGSEKINCNDVLNSKGAQFFGKIKLGDIGIIYFLGLTIFSILTILSHQQFTNTYLISVAALPFTLYSIYYQSVVVKKWCLLCLSVVLVLWIQSGVALLEISNNSHILLNISSLSLALISLYVSITFWMFISTKLKSQSELLNLKIQHHKFKRNFEIFNSLLSQKKSIDTHIPNCDEIVFGSKDPGLEITLITNPLCSFCKNAHKLIHPVLKRDLNIKVTVRFNLSKDTNNPAHKIASKLLEIYHTKGEQECLTAMNEVYSDASYLKWLEKWGNAKNKDYSKILNKEVDWCTQNNILFTPEVLFNGKSYPKEYDFEDAQYFIDDLIEIEETIEEEFATV
;
A
#
# COMPACT_ATOMS: atom_id res chain seq x y z
N MET A 1 -6.77 -19.39 15.03
CA MET A 1 -6.09 -18.13 14.63
C MET A 1 -5.00 -18.35 13.57
N LYS A 2 -5.19 -19.29 12.64
CA LYS A 2 -4.20 -19.66 11.59
C LYS A 2 -4.84 -19.70 10.18
N TYR A 3 -6.04 -19.14 10.06
CA TYR A 3 -6.88 -19.10 8.86
C TYR A 3 -7.14 -17.66 8.37
N LEU A 4 -6.39 -16.68 8.87
CA LEU A 4 -6.52 -15.29 8.45
C LEU A 4 -5.57 -15.04 7.27
N LEU A 5 -6.18 -15.05 6.09
CA LEU A 5 -5.82 -14.23 4.92
C LEU A 5 -4.49 -14.57 4.23
N GLN A 6 -4.44 -15.70 3.51
CA GLN A 6 -3.91 -15.64 2.14
C GLN A 6 -4.95 -14.84 1.34
N MET A 7 -4.84 -13.50 1.35
CA MET A 7 -5.57 -12.71 0.36
C MET A 7 -5.11 -13.21 -0.99
N ASP A 8 -6.06 -13.65 -1.84
CA ASP A 8 -5.74 -14.07 -3.19
C ASP A 8 -5.17 -12.86 -3.93
N GLU A 9 -3.84 -12.75 -4.01
CA GLU A 9 -3.13 -11.68 -4.73
C GLU A 9 -3.20 -11.89 -6.26
N SER A 10 -4.02 -12.83 -6.75
CA SER A 10 -4.26 -13.05 -8.18
C SER A 10 -4.68 -11.76 -8.87
N LEU A 11 -5.71 -11.07 -8.36
CA LEU A 11 -6.24 -9.85 -8.97
C LEU A 11 -5.21 -8.70 -8.97
N LEU A 12 -4.46 -8.56 -7.88
CA LEU A 12 -3.34 -7.61 -7.80
C LEU A 12 -2.27 -7.91 -8.86
N TYR A 13 -1.96 -9.19 -9.09
CA TYR A 13 -1.02 -9.59 -10.13
C TYR A 13 -1.56 -9.28 -11.54
N LEU A 14 -2.82 -9.61 -11.82
CA LEU A 14 -3.46 -9.32 -13.10
C LEU A 14 -3.47 -7.81 -13.40
N LEU A 15 -3.83 -6.99 -12.41
CA LEU A 15 -3.83 -5.54 -12.55
C LEU A 15 -2.43 -4.98 -12.79
N LYS A 16 -1.42 -5.45 -12.06
CA LYS A 16 -0.02 -5.04 -12.28
C LYS A 16 0.45 -5.36 -13.69
N GLU A 17 0.08 -6.54 -14.19
CA GLU A 17 0.48 -6.98 -15.51
C GLU A 17 -0.29 -6.21 -16.60
N LEU A 18 -1.58 -5.91 -16.41
CA LEU A 18 -2.36 -5.03 -17.30
C LEU A 18 -1.69 -3.65 -17.43
N LEU A 19 -1.36 -3.02 -16.29
CA LEU A 19 -0.71 -1.71 -16.27
C LEU A 19 0.66 -1.74 -16.96
N ASN A 20 1.44 -2.80 -16.75
CA ASN A 20 2.75 -2.97 -17.37
C ASN A 20 2.64 -3.14 -18.90
N ARG A 21 1.63 -3.87 -19.38
CA ARG A 21 1.35 -4.05 -20.83
C ARG A 21 0.95 -2.72 -21.49
N ASN A 22 0.14 -1.93 -20.80
CA ASN A 22 -0.22 -0.56 -21.21
C ASN A 22 0.85 0.49 -20.88
N ARG A 23 2.06 0.08 -20.43
CA ARG A 23 3.21 0.94 -20.12
C ARG A 23 2.95 2.02 -19.06
N ILE A 24 1.96 1.80 -18.20
CA ILE A 24 1.60 2.70 -17.10
C ILE A 24 2.48 2.40 -15.89
N LYS A 25 3.21 3.41 -15.40
CA LYS A 25 4.08 3.30 -14.23
C LYS A 25 3.42 3.93 -13.02
N ILE A 26 3.12 3.10 -12.02
CA ILE A 26 2.60 3.54 -10.73
C ILE A 26 3.39 2.96 -9.57
N ASN A 27 3.27 3.57 -8.40
CA ASN A 27 3.87 3.05 -7.18
C ASN A 27 3.19 1.73 -6.79
N ASN A 28 3.95 0.64 -6.82
CA ASN A 28 3.47 -0.71 -6.51
C ASN A 28 2.96 -0.88 -5.08
N ASP A 29 3.53 -0.15 -4.12
CA ASP A 29 3.10 -0.22 -2.72
C ASP A 29 1.77 0.51 -2.54
N GLU A 30 1.60 1.66 -3.21
CA GLU A 30 0.34 2.41 -3.22
C GLU A 30 -0.75 1.61 -3.94
N LEU A 31 -0.46 1.04 -5.11
CA LEU A 31 -1.40 0.16 -5.83
C LEU A 31 -1.87 -1.00 -4.94
N LYS A 32 -0.92 -1.65 -4.25
CA LYS A 32 -1.23 -2.75 -3.33
C LYS A 32 -2.13 -2.26 -2.20
N LEU A 33 -1.81 -1.11 -1.60
CA LEU A 33 -2.58 -0.55 -0.49
C LEU A 33 -4.00 -0.17 -0.93
N GLN A 34 -4.16 0.52 -2.05
CA GLN A 34 -5.45 0.98 -2.55
C GLN A 34 -6.36 -0.19 -2.97
N LEU A 35 -5.82 -1.16 -3.70
CA LEU A 35 -6.60 -2.32 -4.16
C LEU A 35 -6.99 -3.24 -3.02
N LEU A 36 -6.02 -3.65 -2.18
CA LEU A 36 -6.31 -4.54 -1.07
C LEU A 36 -7.12 -3.83 0.02
N GLY A 37 -7.01 -2.51 0.14
CA GLY A 37 -7.80 -1.68 1.05
C GLY A 37 -9.20 -1.34 0.55
N HIS A 38 -9.57 -1.75 -0.67
CA HIS A 38 -10.91 -1.51 -1.22
C HIS A 38 -11.96 -2.39 -0.50
N PRO A 39 -13.12 -1.83 -0.10
CA PRO A 39 -14.15 -2.58 0.63
C PRO A 39 -14.66 -3.80 -0.15
N SER A 40 -14.87 -3.64 -1.46
CA SER A 40 -15.37 -4.69 -2.35
C SER A 40 -14.30 -5.65 -2.88
N TYR A 41 -13.04 -5.57 -2.42
CA TYR A 41 -12.00 -6.51 -2.88
C TYR A 41 -12.33 -7.95 -2.46
N PRO A 42 -12.26 -8.96 -3.35
CA PRO A 42 -11.71 -8.93 -4.73
C PRO A 42 -12.79 -8.88 -5.82
N SER A 43 -13.18 -7.69 -6.29
CA SER A 43 -14.19 -7.51 -7.35
C SER A 43 -13.72 -6.60 -8.47
N LEU A 44 -14.45 -6.57 -9.59
CA LEU A 44 -14.20 -5.65 -10.69
C LEU A 44 -14.33 -4.18 -10.24
N HIS A 45 -15.31 -3.90 -9.37
CA HIS A 45 -15.48 -2.59 -8.74
C HIS A 45 -14.24 -2.14 -7.97
N SER A 46 -13.53 -3.07 -7.30
CA SER A 46 -12.26 -2.73 -6.64
C SER A 46 -11.14 -2.37 -7.61
N ILE A 47 -11.16 -2.90 -8.84
CA ILE A 47 -10.17 -2.56 -9.87
C ILE A 47 -10.46 -1.18 -10.44
N THR A 48 -11.70 -0.93 -10.87
CA THR A 48 -12.09 0.36 -11.45
C THR A 48 -11.93 1.49 -10.44
N GLY A 49 -12.31 1.28 -9.17
CA GLY A 49 -12.10 2.25 -8.10
C GLY A 49 -10.63 2.63 -7.88
N VAL A 50 -9.72 1.68 -8.01
CA VAL A 50 -8.27 1.94 -7.88
C VAL A 50 -7.71 2.63 -9.12
N LEU A 51 -8.15 2.26 -10.32
CA LEU A 51 -7.76 2.96 -11.54
C LEU A 51 -8.23 4.42 -11.52
N ASN A 52 -9.47 4.66 -11.09
CA ASN A 52 -10.01 6.01 -10.87
C ASN A 52 -9.19 6.81 -9.83
N HIS A 53 -8.75 6.17 -8.75
CA HIS A 53 -7.87 6.81 -7.76
C HIS A 53 -6.55 7.30 -8.38
N PHE A 54 -6.01 6.57 -9.36
CA PHE A 54 -4.82 6.98 -10.10
C PHE A 54 -5.13 7.87 -11.32
N ASN A 55 -6.38 8.31 -11.50
CA ASN A 55 -6.86 9.03 -12.68
C ASN A 55 -6.55 8.28 -14.00
N ILE A 56 -6.69 6.96 -14.00
CA ILE A 56 -6.53 6.12 -15.20
C ILE A 56 -7.94 5.86 -15.76
N PRO A 57 -8.29 6.43 -16.94
CA PRO A 57 -9.54 6.14 -17.61
C PRO A 57 -9.68 4.64 -17.87
N ASN A 58 -10.83 4.10 -17.48
CA ASN A 58 -11.09 2.67 -17.52
C ASN A 58 -12.57 2.42 -17.71
N LEU A 59 -12.88 1.29 -18.33
CA LEU A 59 -14.23 0.90 -18.65
C LEU A 59 -14.45 -0.55 -18.24
N ALA A 60 -15.47 -0.79 -17.41
CA ALA A 60 -15.94 -2.12 -17.05
C ALA A 60 -17.37 -2.30 -17.57
N VAL A 61 -17.58 -3.26 -18.47
CA VAL A 61 -18.86 -3.46 -19.17
C VAL A 61 -19.18 -4.93 -19.37
N GLU A 62 -20.46 -5.26 -19.47
CA GLU A 62 -20.95 -6.54 -19.95
C GLU A 62 -21.36 -6.41 -21.42
N ILE A 63 -20.75 -7.22 -22.28
CA ILE A 63 -20.94 -7.17 -23.73
C ILE A 63 -21.45 -8.54 -24.22
N PRO A 64 -22.40 -8.58 -25.16
CA PRO A 64 -22.86 -9.84 -25.76
C PRO A 64 -21.71 -10.63 -26.38
N LYS A 65 -21.71 -11.95 -26.17
CA LYS A 65 -20.65 -12.90 -26.59
C LYS A 65 -20.62 -13.19 -28.09
N THR A 66 -20.63 -12.17 -28.93
CA THR A 66 -20.54 -12.31 -30.40
C THR A 66 -19.09 -12.17 -30.87
N LYS A 67 -18.75 -12.82 -32.00
CA LYS A 67 -17.40 -12.73 -32.59
C LYS A 67 -17.03 -11.29 -32.96
N GLU A 68 -18.00 -10.49 -33.41
CA GLU A 68 -17.81 -9.08 -33.75
C GLU A 68 -17.46 -8.25 -32.51
N ASN A 69 -18.18 -8.42 -31.40
CA ASN A 69 -17.90 -7.67 -30.17
C ASN A 69 -16.53 -8.00 -29.58
N ILE A 70 -16.10 -9.26 -29.65
CA ILE A 70 -14.75 -9.68 -29.22
C ILE A 70 -13.67 -8.97 -30.05
N ASN A 71 -13.93 -8.68 -31.33
CA ASN A 71 -13.00 -7.96 -32.19
C ASN A 71 -12.85 -6.47 -31.83
N TYR A 72 -13.80 -5.87 -31.11
CA TYR A 72 -13.69 -4.49 -30.62
C TYR A 72 -13.04 -4.37 -29.23
N LEU A 73 -12.82 -5.49 -28.53
CA LEU A 73 -12.09 -5.47 -27.26
C LEU A 73 -10.65 -4.96 -27.45
N PRO A 74 -10.11 -4.21 -26.46
CA PRO A 74 -8.74 -3.71 -26.51
C PRO A 74 -7.72 -4.85 -26.54
N ASP A 75 -6.46 -4.52 -26.83
CA ASP A 75 -5.39 -5.51 -26.94
C ASP A 75 -5.09 -6.21 -25.60
N HIS A 76 -5.26 -5.49 -24.49
CA HIS A 76 -5.03 -5.97 -23.14
C HIS A 76 -6.21 -5.63 -22.23
N PHE A 77 -6.83 -6.64 -21.62
CA PHE A 77 -7.98 -6.45 -20.73
C PHE A 77 -8.12 -7.54 -19.68
N ILE A 78 -8.82 -7.24 -18.59
CA ILE A 78 -9.26 -8.24 -17.63
C ILE A 78 -10.65 -8.73 -18.05
N ALA A 79 -10.82 -10.04 -18.12
CA ALA A 79 -12.09 -10.70 -18.43
C ALA A 79 -12.55 -11.54 -17.24
N HIS A 80 -13.87 -11.65 -17.09
CA HIS A 80 -14.46 -12.67 -16.22
C HIS A 80 -14.76 -13.92 -17.05
N ILE A 81 -14.29 -15.07 -16.60
CA ILE A 81 -14.47 -16.35 -17.27
C ILE A 81 -15.10 -17.37 -16.32
N ASN A 82 -15.83 -18.33 -16.88
CA ASN A 82 -16.37 -19.48 -16.18
C ASN A 82 -15.89 -20.75 -16.90
N ASP A 83 -15.05 -21.53 -16.24
CA ASP A 83 -14.45 -22.75 -16.78
C ASP A 83 -14.48 -23.91 -15.78
N GLU A 84 -13.74 -24.99 -16.05
CA GLU A 84 -13.65 -26.16 -15.18
C GLU A 84 -13.12 -25.85 -13.76
N HIS A 85 -12.51 -24.68 -13.56
CA HIS A 85 -12.01 -24.21 -12.27
C HIS A 85 -12.95 -23.21 -11.58
N GLY A 86 -14.14 -22.96 -12.14
CA GLY A 86 -15.13 -22.02 -11.65
C GLY A 86 -14.93 -20.59 -12.16
N GLU A 87 -15.73 -19.69 -11.62
CA GLU A 87 -15.73 -18.27 -12.01
C GLU A 87 -14.52 -17.53 -11.47
N ASN A 88 -13.74 -16.90 -12.37
CA ASN A 88 -12.51 -16.20 -12.02
C ASN A 88 -12.21 -15.05 -12.98
N PHE A 89 -11.43 -14.06 -12.52
CA PHE A 89 -10.85 -13.03 -13.37
C PHE A 89 -9.56 -13.52 -14.02
N VAL A 90 -9.35 -13.13 -15.28
CA VAL A 90 -8.12 -13.41 -16.03
C VAL A 90 -7.69 -12.20 -16.83
N LEU A 91 -6.38 -12.09 -17.06
CA LEU A 91 -5.83 -11.10 -17.98
C LEU A 91 -5.70 -11.73 -19.37
N VAL A 92 -6.18 -11.03 -20.38
CA VAL A 92 -6.21 -11.48 -21.77
C VAL A 92 -5.29 -10.59 -22.60
N ASP A 93 -4.34 -11.20 -23.32
CA ASP A 93 -3.71 -10.56 -24.48
C ASP A 93 -4.44 -11.04 -25.73
N LYS A 94 -4.93 -10.11 -26.53
CA LYS A 94 -5.51 -10.38 -27.83
C LYS A 94 -4.44 -10.31 -28.91
N PHE A 95 -4.39 -11.35 -29.74
CA PHE A 95 -3.65 -11.41 -30.99
C PHE A 95 -4.67 -11.73 -32.10
N ASP A 96 -4.36 -11.41 -33.36
CA ASP A 96 -5.32 -11.47 -34.49
C ASP A 96 -6.36 -12.62 -34.44
N GLN A 97 -5.94 -13.86 -34.16
CA GLN A 97 -6.85 -15.02 -34.03
C GLN A 97 -6.67 -15.84 -32.73
N ASP A 98 -5.74 -15.44 -31.87
CA ASP A 98 -5.36 -16.18 -30.67
C ASP A 98 -5.48 -15.28 -29.45
N PHE A 99 -5.92 -15.87 -28.33
CA PHE A 99 -5.98 -15.20 -27.05
C PHE A 99 -4.99 -15.87 -26.10
N LYS A 100 -4.22 -15.06 -25.39
CA LYS A 100 -3.38 -15.56 -24.32
C LYS A 100 -4.00 -15.17 -22.99
N ILE A 101 -4.47 -16.17 -22.26
CA ILE A 101 -5.05 -16.01 -20.93
C ILE A 101 -3.95 -16.16 -19.90
N THR A 102 -3.85 -15.21 -18.97
CA THR A 102 -3.01 -15.26 -17.78
C THR A 102 -3.92 -15.28 -16.55
N ARG A 103 -3.85 -16.36 -15.75
CA ARG A 103 -4.65 -16.52 -14.52
C ARG A 103 -3.89 -16.10 -13.27
N ASN A 104 -2.60 -16.44 -13.23
CA ASN A 104 -1.71 -16.09 -12.13
C ASN A 104 -0.25 -16.10 -12.62
N LYS A 105 0.69 -15.89 -11.69
CA LYS A 105 2.15 -15.80 -11.96
C LYS A 105 2.71 -16.92 -12.86
N ASN A 106 2.14 -18.13 -12.84
CA ASN A 106 2.70 -19.30 -13.52
C ASN A 106 1.75 -20.00 -14.50
N LYS A 107 0.49 -19.56 -14.63
CA LYS A 107 -0.50 -20.19 -15.52
C LYS A 107 -0.87 -19.23 -16.64
N THR A 108 -0.23 -19.44 -17.79
CA THR A 108 -0.60 -18.79 -19.04
C THR A 108 -0.93 -19.87 -20.06
N GLU A 109 -2.06 -19.72 -20.74
CA GLU A 109 -2.50 -20.60 -21.81
C GLU A 109 -2.83 -19.78 -23.06
N ARG A 110 -2.54 -20.35 -24.23
CA ARG A 110 -3.02 -19.82 -25.50
C ARG A 110 -4.25 -20.61 -25.90
N ILE A 111 -5.33 -19.90 -26.20
CA ILE A 111 -6.59 -20.47 -26.65
C ILE A 111 -7.05 -19.75 -27.90
N LYS A 112 -7.87 -20.44 -28.69
CA LYS A 112 -8.46 -19.85 -29.90
C LYS A 112 -9.69 -19.01 -29.54
N LEU A 113 -10.09 -18.12 -30.45
CA LEU A 113 -11.29 -17.28 -30.31
C LEU A 113 -12.54 -18.07 -29.88
N GLU A 114 -12.79 -19.22 -30.50
CA GLU A 114 -13.99 -20.03 -30.22
C GLU A 114 -13.97 -20.64 -28.82
N GLN A 115 -12.79 -21.00 -28.33
CA GLN A 115 -12.63 -21.48 -26.95
C GLN A 115 -12.82 -20.35 -25.96
N PHE A 116 -12.27 -19.16 -26.25
CA PHE A 116 -12.46 -17.98 -25.41
C PHE A 116 -13.94 -17.59 -25.33
N GLN A 117 -14.64 -17.57 -26.47
CA GLN A 117 -16.06 -17.23 -26.54
C GLN A 117 -16.93 -18.15 -25.67
N ASN A 118 -16.57 -19.43 -25.53
CA ASN A 118 -17.30 -20.40 -24.70
C ASN A 118 -17.13 -20.17 -23.20
N ILE A 119 -15.91 -19.81 -22.76
CA ILE A 119 -15.59 -19.62 -21.34
C ILE A 119 -15.84 -18.18 -20.85
N TRP A 120 -15.82 -17.20 -21.75
CA TRP A 120 -16.02 -15.80 -21.40
C TRP A 120 -17.46 -15.54 -20.95
N THR A 121 -17.66 -14.82 -19.85
CA THR A 121 -19.01 -14.51 -19.36
C THR A 121 -19.63 -13.28 -20.02
N GLY A 122 -18.88 -12.51 -20.81
CA GLY A 122 -19.33 -11.24 -21.40
C GLY A 122 -18.81 -10.02 -20.64
N ILE A 123 -18.33 -10.20 -19.41
CA ILE A 123 -17.82 -9.11 -18.59
C ILE A 123 -16.34 -8.85 -18.93
N VAL A 124 -16.01 -7.59 -19.18
CA VAL A 124 -14.67 -7.11 -19.52
C VAL A 124 -14.36 -5.80 -18.79
N MET A 125 -13.09 -5.62 -18.42
CA MET A 125 -12.55 -4.34 -17.98
C MET A 125 -11.26 -4.02 -18.73
N GLY A 126 -11.23 -2.86 -19.37
CA GLY A 126 -10.09 -2.34 -20.10
C GLY A 126 -9.68 -0.95 -19.61
N ILE A 127 -8.45 -0.56 -19.95
CA ILE A 127 -7.97 0.82 -19.83
C ILE A 127 -8.28 1.52 -21.15
N GLU A 128 -8.75 2.75 -21.09
CA GLU A 128 -8.99 3.55 -22.29
C GLU A 128 -7.66 4.20 -22.72
N ASP A 129 -7.36 4.11 -24.02
CA ASP A 129 -6.07 4.47 -24.64
C ASP A 129 -5.92 5.98 -24.90
N ASP A 130 -6.67 6.83 -24.19
CA ASP A 130 -6.46 8.27 -24.28
C ASP A 130 -5.08 8.61 -23.72
N GLU A 131 -4.38 9.54 -24.40
CA GLU A 131 -3.01 9.96 -24.09
C GLU A 131 -2.84 10.31 -22.61
N LEU A 132 -2.53 9.29 -21.80
CA LEU A 132 -2.33 9.41 -20.38
C LEU A 132 -1.10 10.29 -20.17
N GLU A 133 -1.33 11.55 -19.77
CA GLU A 133 -0.29 12.41 -19.25
C GLU A 133 0.34 11.70 -18.04
N LEU A 134 1.48 11.06 -18.28
CA LEU A 134 2.31 10.44 -17.26
C LEU A 134 2.75 11.53 -16.27
N GLU A 135 1.98 11.72 -15.21
CA GLU A 135 2.51 12.28 -13.97
C GLU A 135 3.60 11.32 -13.48
N ASN A 136 4.83 11.58 -13.94
CA ASN A 136 6.03 11.01 -13.39
C ASN A 136 6.12 11.46 -11.93
N ARG A 137 5.46 10.74 -11.02
CA ARG A 137 5.78 10.82 -9.60
C ARG A 137 7.19 10.29 -9.45
N THR A 138 8.12 11.23 -9.45
CA THR A 138 9.54 11.00 -9.26
C THR A 138 9.72 10.08 -8.06
N ALA A 139 10.32 8.92 -8.28
CA ALA A 139 10.78 8.07 -7.20
C ALA A 139 11.79 8.89 -6.41
N ASN A 140 11.36 9.44 -5.28
CA ASN A 140 12.27 10.11 -4.36
C ASN A 140 13.31 9.08 -3.94
N LEU A 141 14.54 9.25 -4.44
CA LEU A 141 15.67 8.42 -4.05
C LEU A 141 15.90 8.65 -2.57
N ASN A 142 15.47 7.68 -1.77
CA ASN A 142 15.65 7.73 -0.34
C ASN A 142 17.13 7.47 -0.04
N ILE A 143 17.88 8.52 0.29
CA ILE A 143 19.32 8.49 0.56
C ILE A 143 19.68 7.40 1.59
N SER A 144 18.78 7.16 2.56
CA SER A 144 18.95 6.08 3.55
C SER A 144 18.97 4.67 2.94
N GLN A 145 18.20 4.44 1.87
CA GLN A 145 18.18 3.17 1.14
C GLN A 145 19.44 3.03 0.27
N ALA A 146 19.88 4.11 -0.36
CA ALA A 146 21.14 4.11 -1.13
C ALA A 146 22.36 3.76 -0.25
N LEU A 147 22.43 4.31 0.97
CA LEU A 147 23.47 3.96 1.94
C LEU A 147 23.42 2.49 2.37
N LEU A 148 22.22 1.92 2.54
CA LEU A 148 22.05 0.51 2.88
C LEU A 148 22.55 -0.39 1.75
N TYR A 149 22.22 -0.09 0.49
CA TYR A 149 22.66 -0.87 -0.68
C TYR A 149 24.17 -0.79 -0.94
N LEU A 150 24.83 0.30 -0.54
CA LEU A 150 26.29 0.47 -0.67
C LEU A 150 27.07 -0.27 0.44
N SER A 151 26.45 -0.58 1.58
CA SER A 151 27.14 -1.18 2.72
C SER A 151 27.90 -2.49 2.43
N PRO A 152 27.38 -3.45 1.62
CA PRO A 152 28.12 -4.67 1.31
C PRO A 152 29.37 -4.39 0.46
N PHE A 153 29.30 -3.41 -0.45
CA PHE A 153 30.42 -3.03 -1.31
C PHE A 153 31.56 -2.43 -0.49
N VAL A 154 31.24 -1.62 0.52
CA VAL A 154 32.23 -1.06 1.46
C VAL A 154 32.90 -2.17 2.27
N ILE A 155 32.14 -3.12 2.81
CA ILE A 155 32.68 -4.24 3.59
C ILE A 155 33.65 -5.09 2.75
N ILE A 156 33.27 -5.41 1.51
CA ILE A 156 34.13 -6.17 0.58
C ILE A 156 35.38 -5.35 0.23
N SER A 157 35.23 -4.05 -0.03
CA SER A 157 36.36 -3.16 -0.35
C SER A 157 37.37 -3.06 0.80
N ILE A 158 36.89 -2.95 2.05
CA ILE A 158 37.73 -2.97 3.24
C ILE A 158 38.50 -4.28 3.33
N PHE A 159 37.83 -5.42 3.13
CA PHE A 159 38.48 -6.72 3.20
C PHE A 159 39.56 -6.89 2.12
N ILE A 160 39.30 -6.45 0.88
CA ILE A 160 40.30 -6.46 -0.20
C ILE A 160 41.50 -5.56 0.13
N TYR A 161 41.25 -4.38 0.71
CA TYR A 161 42.31 -3.44 1.11
C TYR A 161 43.28 -4.05 2.14
N LEU A 162 42.79 -4.95 3.00
CA LEU A 162 43.59 -5.62 4.03
C LEU A 162 44.54 -6.71 3.48
N ARG A 163 44.50 -7.02 2.18
CA ARG A 163 45.36 -8.01 1.49
C ARG A 163 45.47 -9.37 2.22
N PRO A 164 44.35 -10.04 2.51
CA PRO A 164 44.37 -11.35 3.17
C PRO A 164 44.96 -12.45 2.28
N GLU A 165 45.50 -13.49 2.92
CA GLU A 165 46.00 -14.68 2.23
C GLU A 165 44.87 -15.39 1.44
N PRO A 166 45.16 -16.15 0.37
CA PRO A 166 44.13 -16.80 -0.43
C PRO A 166 43.15 -17.71 0.35
N PRO A 167 43.59 -18.53 1.33
CA PRO A 167 42.66 -19.34 2.13
C PRO A 167 41.72 -18.50 3.01
N GLN A 168 42.21 -17.35 3.52
CA GLN A 168 41.42 -16.41 4.31
C GLN A 168 40.39 -15.70 3.42
N SER A 169 40.80 -15.34 2.20
CA SER A 169 39.93 -14.73 1.19
C SER A 169 38.79 -15.65 0.78
N LEU A 170 39.09 -16.92 0.49
CA LEU A 170 38.08 -17.91 0.15
C LEU A 170 37.08 -18.13 1.28
N HIS A 171 37.57 -18.23 2.52
CA HIS A 171 36.74 -18.40 3.72
C HIS A 171 35.79 -17.22 3.94
N PHE A 172 36.27 -15.99 3.75
CA PHE A 172 35.47 -14.78 3.82
C PHE A 172 34.38 -14.72 2.72
N ILE A 173 34.75 -15.03 1.47
CA ILE A 173 33.80 -15.06 0.34
C ILE A 173 32.67 -16.08 0.62
N LEU A 174 33.02 -17.26 1.12
CA LEU A 174 32.04 -18.28 1.52
C LEU A 174 31.13 -17.78 2.65
N SER A 175 31.64 -16.98 3.58
CA SER A 175 30.83 -16.37 4.64
C SER A 175 29.80 -15.40 4.06
N VAL A 176 30.21 -14.55 3.11
CA VAL A 176 29.30 -13.63 2.42
C VAL A 176 28.24 -14.40 1.62
N ILE A 177 28.63 -15.46 0.89
CA ILE A 177 27.68 -16.33 0.19
C ILE A 177 26.69 -16.97 1.18
N GLY A 178 27.17 -17.41 2.34
CA GLY A 178 26.33 -17.92 3.43
C GLY A 178 25.27 -16.90 3.90
N ILE A 179 25.65 -15.64 4.11
CA ILE A 179 24.71 -14.56 4.45
C ILE A 179 23.64 -14.42 3.37
N LEU A 180 24.01 -14.42 2.09
CA LEU A 180 23.07 -14.28 0.98
C LEU A 180 22.07 -15.43 0.92
N ILE A 181 22.53 -16.67 1.09
CA ILE A 181 21.64 -17.85 1.09
C ILE A 181 20.71 -17.80 2.31
N CYS A 182 21.21 -17.47 3.50
CA CYS A 182 20.36 -17.36 4.69
C CYS A 182 19.37 -16.20 4.60
N ALA A 183 19.73 -15.08 3.96
CA ALA A 183 18.78 -13.99 3.65
C ALA A 183 17.65 -14.47 2.73
N LEU A 184 17.96 -15.26 1.70
CA LEU A 184 16.93 -15.88 0.85
C LEU A 184 16.02 -16.84 1.64
N ILE A 185 16.58 -17.61 2.57
CA ILE A 185 15.81 -18.45 3.49
C ILE A 185 14.85 -17.59 4.32
N THR A 186 15.33 -16.51 4.97
CA THR A 186 14.50 -15.63 5.79
C THR A 186 13.38 -14.95 4.98
N ILE A 187 13.67 -14.52 3.74
CA ILE A 187 12.66 -13.93 2.84
C ILE A 187 11.55 -14.95 2.54
N HIS A 188 11.94 -16.19 2.24
CA HIS A 188 11.01 -17.28 1.97
C HIS A 188 10.20 -17.68 3.22
N GLU A 189 10.85 -17.79 4.39
CA GLU A 189 10.22 -18.06 5.68
C GLU A 189 9.18 -17.00 6.07
N ASN A 190 9.30 -15.77 5.56
CA ASN A 190 8.35 -14.67 5.78
C ASN A 190 7.25 -14.60 4.70
N GLY A 191 7.15 -15.60 3.82
CA GLY A 191 6.08 -15.72 2.83
C GLY A 191 6.22 -14.79 1.63
N THR A 192 7.39 -14.14 1.45
CA THR A 192 7.61 -13.28 0.29
C THR A 192 7.94 -14.13 -0.93
N GLN A 193 7.00 -14.18 -1.88
CA GLN A 193 7.18 -14.92 -3.14
C GLN A 193 8.13 -14.18 -4.08
N SER A 194 9.16 -14.88 -4.58
CA SER A 194 10.02 -14.36 -5.65
C SER A 194 10.19 -15.37 -6.78
N LYS A 195 10.28 -14.88 -8.03
CA LYS A 195 10.45 -15.72 -9.23
C LYS A 195 11.71 -16.61 -9.15
N LEU A 196 12.75 -16.15 -8.46
CA LEU A 196 13.97 -16.92 -8.20
C LEU A 196 13.68 -18.04 -7.18
N LEU A 197 13.08 -17.70 -6.04
CA LEU A 197 12.76 -18.67 -4.99
C LEU A 197 11.84 -19.77 -5.51
N ASP A 198 10.79 -19.44 -6.27
CA ASP A 198 9.83 -20.44 -6.76
C ASP A 198 10.51 -21.45 -7.69
N LYS A 199 11.33 -20.99 -8.65
CA LYS A 199 12.10 -21.87 -9.55
C LYS A 199 13.09 -22.76 -8.82
N PHE A 200 13.79 -22.22 -7.81
CA PHE A 200 14.77 -22.97 -7.03
C PHE A 200 14.15 -23.91 -6.00
N CYS A 201 12.97 -23.58 -5.45
CA CYS A 201 12.38 -24.32 -4.34
C CYS A 201 11.30 -25.33 -4.76
N THR A 202 10.77 -25.24 -5.98
CA THR A 202 9.71 -26.13 -6.50
C THR A 202 10.15 -26.96 -7.71
N GLY A 203 11.46 -27.15 -7.89
CA GLY A 203 12.04 -27.87 -9.03
C GLY A 203 11.55 -29.32 -9.19
N GLY A 204 10.48 -29.48 -9.98
CA GLY A 204 10.14 -30.64 -10.83
C GLY A 204 9.88 -32.01 -10.19
N SER A 205 10.07 -32.20 -8.87
CA SER A 205 9.84 -33.50 -8.21
C SER A 205 9.16 -33.34 -6.86
N GLU A 206 8.27 -34.27 -6.53
CA GLU A 206 7.50 -34.28 -5.27
C GLU A 206 8.38 -34.29 -4.01
N LYS A 207 9.66 -34.68 -4.14
CA LYS A 207 10.63 -34.76 -3.04
C LYS A 207 11.37 -33.45 -2.75
N ILE A 208 11.30 -32.45 -3.62
CA ILE A 208 11.95 -31.14 -3.43
C ILE A 208 10.88 -30.13 -3.02
N ASN A 209 10.91 -29.73 -1.75
CA ASN A 209 10.00 -28.72 -1.23
C ASN A 209 10.64 -27.97 -0.04
N CYS A 210 11.09 -26.74 -0.30
CA CYS A 210 11.67 -25.90 0.75
C CYS A 210 10.64 -25.46 1.79
N ASN A 211 9.36 -25.34 1.44
CA ASN A 211 8.30 -24.94 2.38
C ASN A 211 8.11 -25.97 3.49
N ASP A 212 8.09 -27.25 3.15
CA ASP A 212 7.88 -28.34 4.11
C ASP A 212 9.02 -28.42 5.13
N VAL A 213 10.25 -28.13 4.70
CA VAL A 213 11.43 -28.12 5.57
C VAL A 213 11.47 -26.86 6.42
N LEU A 214 11.35 -25.67 5.82
CA LEU A 214 11.52 -24.38 6.53
C LEU A 214 10.38 -24.06 7.50
N ASN A 215 9.18 -24.59 7.28
CA ASN A 215 8.05 -24.41 8.19
C ASN A 215 7.87 -25.58 9.19
N SER A 216 8.78 -26.54 9.18
CA SER A 216 8.76 -27.68 10.11
C SER A 216 9.12 -27.26 11.55
N LYS A 217 8.77 -28.09 12.53
CA LYS A 217 9.11 -27.84 13.94
C LYS A 217 10.62 -27.83 14.20
N GLY A 218 11.41 -28.59 13.44
CA GLY A 218 12.87 -28.64 13.56
C GLY A 218 13.60 -27.49 12.87
N ALA A 219 12.90 -26.68 12.09
CA ALA A 219 13.44 -25.45 11.51
C ALA A 219 13.37 -24.24 12.47
N GLN A 220 13.09 -24.48 13.74
CA GLN A 220 13.04 -23.46 14.79
C GLN A 220 13.88 -23.86 15.98
N PHE A 221 14.71 -22.93 16.46
CA PHE A 221 15.46 -23.07 17.69
C PHE A 221 14.66 -22.45 18.84
N PHE A 222 14.42 -23.24 19.89
CA PHE A 222 13.54 -22.90 21.03
C PHE A 222 12.12 -22.42 20.62
N GLY A 223 11.65 -22.79 19.43
CA GLY A 223 10.32 -22.41 18.92
C GLY A 223 10.13 -20.91 18.63
N LYS A 224 11.20 -20.10 18.65
CA LYS A 224 11.12 -18.64 18.45
C LYS A 224 12.03 -18.11 17.34
N ILE A 225 13.23 -18.68 17.20
CA ILE A 225 14.24 -18.21 16.23
C ILE A 225 14.27 -19.18 15.06
N LYS A 226 14.09 -18.68 13.84
CA LYS A 226 14.10 -19.52 12.63
C LYS A 226 15.53 -19.85 12.21
N LEU A 227 15.73 -20.91 11.43
CA LEU A 227 17.06 -21.31 10.95
C LEU A 227 17.72 -20.23 10.08
N GLY A 228 16.95 -19.50 9.26
CA GLY A 228 17.48 -18.37 8.50
C GLY A 228 18.12 -17.31 9.39
N ASP A 229 17.47 -16.96 10.50
CA ASP A 229 17.98 -15.98 11.48
C ASP A 229 19.31 -16.43 12.10
N ILE A 230 19.40 -17.69 12.52
CA ILE A 230 20.62 -18.26 13.12
C ILE A 230 21.76 -18.28 12.11
N GLY A 231 21.47 -18.67 10.86
CA GLY A 231 22.46 -18.69 9.79
C GLY A 231 23.03 -17.31 9.50
N ILE A 232 22.19 -16.27 9.44
CA ILE A 232 22.64 -14.89 9.24
C ILE A 232 23.51 -14.44 10.41
N ILE A 233 23.08 -14.67 11.65
CA ILE A 233 23.88 -14.33 12.84
C ILE A 233 25.26 -15.02 12.79
N TYR A 234 25.30 -16.30 12.42
CA TYR A 234 26.54 -17.07 12.30
C TYR A 234 27.48 -16.50 11.23
N PHE A 235 27.02 -16.38 9.99
CA PHE A 235 27.88 -15.93 8.88
C PHE A 235 28.24 -14.45 8.98
N LEU A 236 27.35 -13.60 9.48
CA LEU A 236 27.66 -12.20 9.78
C LEU A 236 28.72 -12.10 10.88
N GLY A 237 28.58 -12.89 11.95
CA GLY A 237 29.56 -12.98 13.03
C GLY A 237 30.91 -13.42 12.53
N LEU A 238 30.94 -14.42 11.66
CA LEU A 238 32.16 -14.93 11.03
C LEU A 238 32.83 -13.89 10.12
N THR A 239 32.03 -13.13 9.37
CA THR A 239 32.49 -12.03 8.49
C THR A 239 33.13 -10.90 9.31
N ILE A 240 32.45 -10.44 10.36
CA ILE A 240 32.96 -9.40 11.26
C ILE A 240 34.21 -9.89 11.97
N PHE A 241 34.19 -11.13 12.47
CA PHE A 241 35.34 -11.71 13.17
C PHE A 241 36.56 -11.84 12.27
N SER A 242 36.37 -12.24 11.01
CA SER A 242 37.45 -12.32 10.01
C SER A 242 38.11 -10.96 9.78
N ILE A 243 37.32 -9.90 9.61
CA ILE A 243 37.83 -8.53 9.44
C ILE A 243 38.58 -8.07 10.69
N LEU A 244 37.98 -8.22 11.87
CA LEU A 244 38.61 -7.80 13.13
C LEU A 244 39.90 -8.56 13.43
N THR A 245 39.97 -9.85 13.09
CA THR A 245 41.17 -10.68 13.28
C THR A 245 42.33 -10.16 12.43
N ILE A 246 42.07 -9.83 11.16
CA ILE A 246 43.09 -9.27 10.27
C ILE A 246 43.51 -7.87 10.74
N LEU A 247 42.56 -7.00 11.10
CA LEU A 247 42.84 -5.65 11.60
C LEU A 247 43.65 -5.64 12.90
N SER A 248 43.46 -6.63 13.76
CA SER A 248 44.16 -6.75 15.05
C SER A 248 45.44 -7.59 14.97
N HIS A 249 45.84 -7.98 13.75
CA HIS A 249 47.00 -8.85 13.49
C HIS A 249 47.00 -10.16 14.30
N GLN A 250 45.81 -10.70 14.58
CA GLN A 250 45.64 -11.96 15.29
C GLN A 250 45.68 -13.15 14.30
N GLN A 251 45.94 -14.35 14.83
CA GLN A 251 45.95 -15.57 14.02
C GLN A 251 44.55 -15.95 13.54
N PHE A 252 44.41 -16.22 12.23
CA PHE A 252 43.14 -16.61 11.60
C PHE A 252 42.69 -18.04 11.98
N THR A 253 43.56 -18.85 12.59
CA THR A 253 43.26 -20.22 13.06
C THR A 253 42.00 -20.30 13.91
N ASN A 254 41.71 -19.28 14.72
CA ASN A 254 40.52 -19.26 15.58
C ASN A 254 39.22 -19.10 14.77
N THR A 255 39.25 -18.38 13.66
CA THR A 255 38.14 -18.29 12.70
C THR A 255 37.88 -19.65 12.05
N TYR A 256 38.95 -20.38 11.68
CA TYR A 256 38.86 -21.72 11.12
C TYR A 256 38.27 -22.73 12.11
N LEU A 257 38.64 -22.67 13.40
CA LEU A 257 38.07 -23.54 14.44
C LEU A 257 36.54 -23.36 14.57
N ILE A 258 36.03 -22.13 14.51
CA ILE A 258 34.59 -21.86 14.56
C ILE A 258 33.86 -22.49 13.36
N SER A 259 34.48 -22.52 12.18
CA SER A 259 33.91 -23.19 11.00
C SER A 259 33.90 -24.70 11.13
N VAL A 260 34.91 -25.32 11.76
CA VAL A 260 34.89 -26.76 12.04
C VAL A 260 33.81 -27.11 13.07
N ALA A 261 33.61 -26.25 14.09
CA ALA A 261 32.59 -26.43 15.11
C ALA A 261 31.13 -26.40 14.56
N ALA A 262 30.92 -25.90 13.34
CA ALA A 262 29.62 -25.92 12.68
C ALA A 262 29.26 -27.27 12.01
N LEU A 263 30.20 -28.20 11.86
CA LEU A 263 29.96 -29.50 11.21
C LEU A 263 28.83 -30.33 11.85
N PRO A 264 28.69 -30.43 13.18
CA PRO A 264 27.58 -31.17 13.80
C PRO A 264 26.20 -30.66 13.36
N PHE A 265 26.06 -29.34 13.14
CA PHE A 265 24.82 -28.76 12.63
C PHE A 265 24.51 -29.23 11.19
N THR A 266 25.54 -29.40 10.34
CA THR A 266 25.33 -29.91 8.98
C THR A 266 24.77 -31.34 8.97
N LEU A 267 25.28 -32.20 9.88
CA LEU A 267 24.80 -33.57 10.05
C LEU A 267 23.34 -33.58 10.53
N TYR A 268 23.03 -32.73 11.52
CA TYR A 268 21.66 -32.54 11.98
C TYR A 268 20.72 -32.10 10.84
N SER A 269 21.12 -31.10 10.05
CA SER A 269 20.32 -30.57 8.93
C SER A 269 20.02 -31.64 7.88
N ILE A 270 21.00 -32.46 7.51
CA ILE A 270 20.83 -33.57 6.56
C ILE A 270 19.92 -34.66 7.16
N TYR A 271 20.16 -35.06 8.40
CA TYR A 271 19.35 -36.07 9.09
C TYR A 271 17.87 -35.64 9.16
N TYR A 272 17.63 -34.38 9.53
CA TYR A 272 16.29 -33.86 9.67
C TYR A 272 15.53 -33.83 8.32
N GLN A 273 16.18 -33.36 7.26
CA GLN A 273 15.58 -33.34 5.92
C GLN A 273 15.31 -34.74 5.36
N SER A 274 16.28 -35.65 5.48
CA SER A 274 16.19 -36.99 4.89
C SER A 274 15.28 -37.96 5.66
N VAL A 275 15.34 -37.96 7.00
CA VAL A 275 14.67 -38.96 7.83
C VAL A 275 13.35 -38.44 8.41
N VAL A 276 13.32 -37.19 8.88
CA VAL A 276 12.15 -36.63 9.59
C VAL A 276 11.14 -36.04 8.61
N VAL A 277 11.57 -35.09 7.77
CA VAL A 277 10.69 -34.41 6.81
C VAL A 277 10.49 -35.24 5.53
N LYS A 278 11.51 -36.04 5.16
CA LYS A 278 11.55 -36.83 3.92
C LYS A 278 11.40 -35.97 2.65
N LYS A 279 11.82 -34.70 2.74
CA LYS A 279 11.85 -33.72 1.65
C LYS A 279 13.18 -32.99 1.69
N TRP A 280 13.65 -32.57 0.53
CA TRP A 280 14.90 -31.83 0.39
C TRP A 280 14.62 -30.34 0.18
N CYS A 281 15.38 -29.51 0.90
CA CYS A 281 15.40 -28.06 0.72
C CYS A 281 16.74 -27.66 0.08
N LEU A 282 16.69 -27.22 -1.18
CA LEU A 282 17.89 -26.85 -1.93
C LEU A 282 18.62 -25.66 -1.30
N LEU A 283 17.91 -24.73 -0.66
CA LEU A 283 18.52 -23.62 0.08
C LEU A 283 19.29 -24.12 1.32
N CYS A 284 18.69 -25.00 2.13
CA CYS A 284 19.37 -25.58 3.30
C CYS A 284 20.58 -26.42 2.89
N LEU A 285 20.48 -27.18 1.81
CA LEU A 285 21.60 -27.94 1.25
C LEU A 285 22.72 -27.04 0.74
N SER A 286 22.37 -25.87 0.18
CA SER A 286 23.36 -24.87 -0.24
C SER A 286 24.14 -24.31 0.96
N VAL A 287 23.46 -24.05 2.09
CA VAL A 287 24.14 -23.67 3.34
C VAL A 287 25.07 -24.78 3.84
N VAL A 288 24.61 -26.04 3.81
CA VAL A 288 25.44 -27.19 4.21
C VAL A 288 26.69 -27.30 3.34
N LEU A 289 26.55 -27.13 2.02
CA LEU A 289 27.68 -27.14 1.09
C LEU A 289 28.69 -26.03 1.41
N VAL A 290 28.22 -24.80 1.66
CA VAL A 290 29.09 -23.68 2.07
C VAL A 290 29.86 -24.02 3.34
N LEU A 291 29.18 -24.54 4.37
CA LEU A 291 29.82 -24.94 5.62
C LEU A 291 30.86 -26.05 5.41
N TRP A 292 30.57 -27.06 4.58
CA TRP A 292 31.53 -28.11 4.28
C TRP A 292 32.79 -27.59 3.58
N ILE A 293 32.65 -26.68 2.60
CA ILE A 293 33.81 -26.07 1.94
C ILE A 293 34.60 -25.23 2.94
N GLN A 294 33.94 -24.43 3.80
CA GLN A 294 34.62 -23.66 4.85
C GLN A 294 35.37 -24.54 5.84
N SER A 295 34.76 -25.62 6.33
CA SER A 295 35.41 -26.57 7.22
C SER A 295 36.55 -27.31 6.53
N GLY A 296 36.43 -27.61 5.23
CA GLY A 296 37.51 -28.21 4.44
C GLY A 296 38.74 -27.32 4.34
N VAL A 297 38.55 -26.04 3.99
CA VAL A 297 39.64 -25.03 4.01
C VAL A 297 40.23 -24.90 5.40
N ALA A 298 39.39 -24.81 6.43
CA ALA A 298 39.83 -24.72 7.82
C ALA A 298 40.70 -25.90 8.27
N LEU A 299 40.31 -27.14 7.94
CA LEU A 299 41.07 -28.34 8.32
C LEU A 299 42.44 -28.41 7.64
N LEU A 300 42.55 -28.01 6.37
CA LEU A 300 43.82 -27.96 5.65
C LEU A 300 44.78 -26.94 6.30
N GLU A 301 44.27 -25.74 6.61
CA GLU A 301 45.08 -24.67 7.22
C GLU A 301 45.48 -24.98 8.68
N ILE A 302 44.59 -25.60 9.45
CA ILE A 302 44.89 -26.05 10.81
C ILE A 302 45.95 -27.17 10.77
N SER A 303 45.85 -28.11 9.83
CA SER A 303 46.82 -29.21 9.71
C SER A 303 48.23 -28.72 9.35
N ASN A 304 48.33 -27.63 8.58
CA ASN A 304 49.62 -27.06 8.17
C ASN A 304 50.27 -26.17 9.24
N ASN A 305 49.52 -25.77 10.27
CA ASN A 305 49.99 -24.89 11.34
C ASN A 305 50.05 -25.63 12.69
N SER A 306 51.26 -25.88 13.20
CA SER A 306 51.49 -26.67 14.42
C SER A 306 51.14 -25.98 15.74
N HIS A 307 50.69 -24.72 15.73
CA HIS A 307 50.43 -23.93 16.93
C HIS A 307 48.95 -23.55 17.04
N ILE A 308 48.15 -24.44 17.64
CA ILE A 308 46.79 -24.15 18.07
C ILE A 308 46.87 -23.51 19.46
N LEU A 309 47.01 -22.18 19.51
CA LEU A 309 46.96 -21.42 20.77
C LEU A 309 45.71 -20.56 20.76
N LEU A 310 44.73 -20.93 21.60
CA LEU A 310 43.56 -20.09 21.86
C LEU A 310 44.01 -18.86 22.65
N ASN A 311 44.11 -17.72 21.97
CA ASN A 311 44.41 -16.44 22.60
C ASN A 311 43.14 -15.82 23.20
N ILE A 312 43.22 -15.31 24.43
CA ILE A 312 42.13 -14.59 25.11
C ILE A 312 41.66 -13.40 24.26
N SER A 313 42.58 -12.69 23.60
CA SER A 313 42.24 -11.58 22.71
C SER A 313 41.43 -12.03 21.49
N SER A 314 41.70 -13.21 20.92
CA SER A 314 40.90 -13.73 19.81
C SER A 314 39.51 -14.18 20.27
N LEU A 315 39.42 -14.77 21.47
CA LEU A 315 38.13 -15.16 22.05
C LEU A 315 37.24 -13.94 22.33
N SER A 316 37.81 -12.86 22.86
CA SER A 316 37.05 -11.62 23.10
C SER A 316 36.56 -11.01 21.79
N LEU A 317 37.39 -10.98 20.75
CA LEU A 317 36.99 -10.53 19.41
C LEU A 317 35.87 -11.40 18.81
N ALA A 318 35.91 -12.72 18.99
CA ALA A 318 34.86 -13.62 18.53
C ALA A 318 33.52 -13.34 19.24
N LEU A 319 33.55 -13.16 20.57
CA LEU A 319 32.37 -12.83 21.37
C LEU A 319 31.78 -11.46 21.01
N ILE A 320 32.63 -10.45 20.78
CA ILE A 320 32.20 -9.12 20.32
C ILE A 320 31.53 -9.23 18.94
N SER A 321 32.14 -9.98 18.02
CA SER A 321 31.61 -10.17 16.66
C SER A 321 30.24 -10.86 16.68
N LEU A 322 30.08 -11.87 17.53
CA LEU A 322 28.80 -12.55 17.74
C LEU A 322 27.76 -11.60 18.35
N TYR A 323 28.12 -10.84 19.38
CA TYR A 323 27.23 -9.87 20.02
C TYR A 323 26.75 -8.79 19.05
N VAL A 324 27.66 -8.21 18.26
CA VAL A 324 27.32 -7.22 17.22
C VAL A 324 26.40 -7.84 16.17
N SER A 325 26.63 -9.10 15.78
CA SER A 325 25.79 -9.77 14.77
C SER A 325 24.40 -10.08 15.28
N ILE A 326 24.27 -10.53 16.52
CA ILE A 326 22.98 -10.76 17.19
C ILE A 326 22.21 -9.45 17.28
N THR A 327 22.83 -8.40 17.84
CA THR A 327 22.14 -7.12 18.04
C THR A 327 21.72 -6.49 16.72
N PHE A 328 22.61 -6.49 15.72
CA PHE A 328 22.31 -5.98 14.39
C PHE A 328 21.17 -6.76 13.72
N TRP A 329 21.23 -8.09 13.69
CA TRP A 329 20.20 -8.91 13.06
C TRP A 329 18.85 -8.82 13.77
N MET A 330 18.82 -8.80 15.11
CA MET A 330 17.58 -8.64 15.87
C MET A 330 16.91 -7.30 15.60
N PHE A 331 17.69 -6.22 15.45
CA PHE A 331 17.16 -4.90 15.08
C PHE A 331 16.57 -4.90 13.66
N ILE A 332 17.28 -5.47 12.68
CA ILE A 332 16.83 -5.54 11.28
C ILE A 332 15.60 -6.44 11.15
N SER A 333 15.63 -7.64 11.71
CA SER A 333 14.53 -8.62 11.62
C SER A 333 13.24 -8.09 12.25
N THR A 334 13.32 -7.37 13.37
CA THR A 334 12.16 -6.74 14.01
C THR A 334 11.55 -5.67 13.10
N LYS A 335 12.38 -4.82 12.48
CA LYS A 335 11.91 -3.81 11.53
C LYS A 335 11.24 -4.43 10.31
N LEU A 336 11.85 -5.45 9.71
CA LEU A 336 11.28 -6.16 8.55
C LEU A 336 9.90 -6.77 8.87
N LYS A 337 9.75 -7.42 10.03
CA LYS A 337 8.46 -7.96 10.48
C LYS A 337 7.42 -6.84 10.69
N SER A 338 7.79 -5.78 11.40
CA SER A 338 6.89 -4.64 11.67
C SER A 338 6.37 -3.96 10.41
N GLN A 339 7.15 -3.94 9.32
CA GLN A 339 6.74 -3.33 8.06
C GLN A 339 5.58 -4.11 7.40
N SER A 340 5.64 -5.45 7.43
CA SER A 340 4.57 -6.30 6.91
C SER A 340 3.29 -6.18 7.75
N GLU A 341 3.42 -6.16 9.08
CA GLU A 341 2.29 -5.99 10.00
C GLU A 341 1.64 -4.61 9.82
N LEU A 342 2.45 -3.56 9.67
CA LEU A 342 1.96 -2.21 9.41
C LEU A 342 1.20 -2.12 8.08
N LEU A 343 1.68 -2.77 7.02
CA LEU A 343 0.97 -2.81 5.74
C LEU A 343 -0.39 -3.50 5.87
N ASN A 344 -0.45 -4.66 6.55
CA ASN A 344 -1.71 -5.35 6.79
C ASN A 344 -2.68 -4.54 7.65
N LEU A 345 -2.17 -3.86 8.69
CA LEU A 345 -2.97 -2.99 9.55
C LEU A 345 -3.52 -1.79 8.76
N LYS A 346 -2.72 -1.19 7.88
CA LYS A 346 -3.19 -0.13 6.98
C LYS A 346 -4.28 -0.63 6.04
N ILE A 347 -4.11 -1.80 5.43
CA ILE A 347 -5.12 -2.41 4.56
C ILE A 347 -6.45 -2.60 5.31
N GLN A 348 -6.40 -3.19 6.51
CA GLN A 348 -7.59 -3.41 7.33
C GLN A 348 -8.23 -2.09 7.75
N HIS A 349 -7.43 -1.10 8.11
CA HIS A 349 -7.90 0.24 8.44
C HIS A 349 -8.64 0.89 7.26
N HIS A 350 -8.07 0.85 6.05
CA HIS A 350 -8.73 1.38 4.86
C HIS A 350 -10.02 0.65 4.52
N LYS A 351 -10.04 -0.70 4.59
CA LYS A 351 -11.28 -1.46 4.38
C LYS A 351 -12.39 -1.05 5.36
N PHE A 352 -12.03 -0.86 6.63
CA PHE A 352 -12.98 -0.42 7.65
C PHE A 352 -13.46 1.02 7.41
N LYS A 353 -12.52 1.96 7.22
CA LYS A 353 -12.80 3.39 6.95
C LYS A 353 -13.52 3.63 5.62
N ARG A 354 -13.52 2.69 4.68
CA ARG A 354 -14.23 2.80 3.39
C ARG A 354 -15.45 1.91 3.31
N ASN A 355 -15.83 1.24 4.41
CA ASN A 355 -17.03 0.43 4.42
C ASN A 355 -18.26 1.34 4.52
N PHE A 356 -19.05 1.37 3.45
CA PHE A 356 -20.24 2.20 3.35
C PHE A 356 -21.31 1.83 4.39
N GLU A 357 -21.54 0.54 4.66
CA GLU A 357 -22.56 0.12 5.65
C GLU A 357 -22.25 0.66 7.05
N ILE A 358 -20.98 0.66 7.45
CA ILE A 358 -20.54 1.23 8.73
C ILE A 358 -20.77 2.73 8.75
N PHE A 359 -20.36 3.42 7.68
CA PHE A 359 -20.55 4.86 7.55
C PHE A 359 -22.04 5.23 7.60
N ASN A 360 -22.87 4.57 6.79
CA ASN A 360 -24.30 4.80 6.71
C ASN A 360 -25.01 4.47 8.04
N SER A 361 -24.60 3.42 8.75
CA SER A 361 -25.13 3.12 10.09
C SER A 361 -24.88 4.27 11.06
N LEU A 362 -23.67 4.86 11.04
CA LEU A 362 -23.33 5.99 11.90
C LEU A 362 -24.06 7.27 11.49
N LEU A 363 -24.22 7.51 10.18
CA LEU A 363 -24.93 8.66 9.63
C LEU A 363 -26.43 8.57 9.96
N SER A 364 -27.05 7.40 9.75
CA SER A 364 -28.48 7.16 9.96
C SER A 364 -28.91 7.22 11.43
N GLN A 365 -27.98 7.02 12.36
CA GLN A 365 -28.23 7.24 13.80
C GLN A 365 -28.30 8.72 14.18
N LYS A 366 -27.82 9.63 13.33
CA LYS A 366 -27.91 11.07 13.59
C LYS A 366 -29.33 11.56 13.32
N LYS A 367 -29.79 12.47 14.17
CA LYS A 367 -31.06 13.16 13.95
C LYS A 367 -30.92 14.04 12.70
N SER A 368 -31.82 13.85 11.73
CA SER A 368 -31.93 14.78 10.60
C SER A 368 -32.55 16.10 11.04
N ILE A 369 -32.05 17.18 10.48
CA ILE A 369 -32.44 18.56 10.75
C ILE A 369 -32.91 19.17 9.44
N ASP A 370 -34.03 19.90 9.47
CA ASP A 370 -34.48 20.66 8.31
C ASP A 370 -33.45 21.73 7.94
N THR A 371 -32.85 21.55 6.77
CA THR A 371 -31.84 22.45 6.23
C THR A 371 -32.49 23.68 5.61
N HIS A 372 -33.77 23.75 5.30
CA HIS A 372 -34.33 24.91 4.61
C HIS A 372 -34.45 26.17 5.50
N ILE A 373 -33.97 27.32 5.00
CA ILE A 373 -34.16 28.64 5.63
C ILE A 373 -35.06 29.50 4.74
N PRO A 374 -36.30 29.81 5.16
CA PRO A 374 -37.21 30.62 4.35
C PRO A 374 -36.67 32.01 3.98
N ASN A 375 -36.77 32.36 2.70
CA ASN A 375 -36.36 33.65 2.14
C ASN A 375 -34.91 34.02 2.48
N CYS A 376 -33.98 33.07 2.36
CA CYS A 376 -32.56 33.26 2.62
C CYS A 376 -31.76 32.97 1.34
N ASP A 377 -31.15 34.01 0.78
CA ASP A 377 -30.36 33.90 -0.46
C ASP A 377 -28.93 33.49 -0.11
N GLU A 378 -28.76 32.20 0.20
CA GLU A 378 -27.51 31.58 0.64
C GLU A 378 -26.52 31.33 -0.52
N ILE A 379 -25.28 31.01 -0.19
CA ILE A 379 -24.30 30.52 -1.18
C ILE A 379 -24.60 29.05 -1.44
N VAL A 380 -24.97 28.74 -2.68
CA VAL A 380 -25.29 27.38 -3.13
C VAL A 380 -24.47 27.06 -4.37
N PHE A 381 -23.87 25.88 -4.42
CA PHE A 381 -23.14 25.36 -5.59
C PHE A 381 -23.77 24.05 -6.06
N GLY A 382 -23.69 23.78 -7.36
CA GLY A 382 -24.10 22.49 -7.94
C GLY A 382 -25.56 22.45 -8.41
N SER A 383 -26.20 21.29 -8.25
CA SER A 383 -27.55 21.04 -8.80
C SER A 383 -28.65 21.84 -8.13
N LYS A 384 -29.68 22.16 -8.90
CA LYS A 384 -30.97 22.67 -8.38
C LYS A 384 -31.92 21.55 -7.95
N ASP A 385 -31.70 20.34 -8.45
CA ASP A 385 -32.46 19.14 -8.15
C ASP A 385 -31.47 18.03 -7.75
N PRO A 386 -31.01 18.03 -6.49
CA PRO A 386 -29.92 17.16 -6.05
C PRO A 386 -30.43 15.84 -5.45
N GLY A 387 -29.80 14.72 -5.81
CA GLY A 387 -29.92 13.47 -5.05
C GLY A 387 -29.15 13.51 -3.72
N LEU A 388 -28.23 14.46 -3.55
CA LEU A 388 -27.50 14.67 -2.30
C LEU A 388 -27.35 16.15 -1.94
N GLU A 389 -27.87 16.53 -0.77
CA GLU A 389 -27.68 17.85 -0.17
C GLU A 389 -26.58 17.85 0.88
N ILE A 390 -25.53 18.64 0.64
CA ILE A 390 -24.44 18.87 1.60
C ILE A 390 -24.54 20.29 2.13
N THR A 391 -24.73 20.44 3.45
CA THR A 391 -24.67 21.76 4.11
C THR A 391 -23.35 21.90 4.87
N LEU A 392 -22.48 22.79 4.42
CA LEU A 392 -21.22 23.13 5.09
C LEU A 392 -21.43 24.35 6.00
N ILE A 393 -21.45 24.15 7.31
CA ILE A 393 -21.45 25.22 8.29
C ILE A 393 -20.01 25.55 8.67
N THR A 394 -19.59 26.79 8.42
CA THR A 394 -18.19 27.20 8.46
C THR A 394 -17.99 28.58 9.06
N ASN A 395 -16.72 28.90 9.34
CA ASN A 395 -16.26 30.23 9.70
C ASN A 395 -14.97 30.56 8.92
N PRO A 396 -14.92 31.68 8.17
CA PRO A 396 -13.77 32.01 7.31
C PRO A 396 -12.43 32.15 8.03
N LEU A 397 -12.43 32.34 9.36
CA LEU A 397 -11.22 32.48 10.18
C LEU A 397 -10.94 31.27 11.08
N CYS A 398 -11.72 30.19 10.95
CA CYS A 398 -11.48 28.96 11.71
C CYS A 398 -10.44 28.08 10.99
N SER A 399 -9.36 27.74 11.70
CA SER A 399 -8.30 26.88 11.17
C SER A 399 -8.79 25.48 10.80
N PHE A 400 -9.73 24.91 11.57
CA PHE A 400 -10.30 23.58 11.31
C PHE A 400 -11.26 23.57 10.12
N CYS A 401 -11.90 24.70 9.80
CA CYS A 401 -12.82 24.82 8.66
C CYS A 401 -12.11 24.66 7.31
N LYS A 402 -10.79 24.90 7.25
CA LYS A 402 -9.99 24.68 6.04
C LYS A 402 -10.09 23.24 5.52
N ASN A 403 -10.09 22.26 6.43
CA ASN A 403 -10.20 20.85 6.04
C ASN A 403 -11.61 20.50 5.54
N ALA A 404 -12.66 21.02 6.18
CA ALA A 404 -14.02 20.83 5.70
C ALA A 404 -14.26 21.48 4.33
N HIS A 405 -13.66 22.65 4.08
CA HIS A 405 -13.76 23.34 2.78
C HIS A 405 -13.17 22.52 1.62
N LYS A 406 -12.17 21.66 1.87
CA LYS A 406 -11.60 20.79 0.84
C LYS A 406 -12.63 19.82 0.25
N LEU A 407 -13.72 19.51 0.96
CA LEU A 407 -14.78 18.63 0.50
C LEU A 407 -15.53 19.19 -0.71
N ILE A 408 -15.59 20.51 -0.88
CA ILE A 408 -16.35 21.15 -1.97
C ILE A 408 -15.79 20.74 -3.35
N HIS A 409 -14.47 20.73 -3.53
CA HIS A 409 -13.86 20.46 -4.83
C HIS A 409 -14.07 19.04 -5.37
N PRO A 410 -13.78 17.96 -4.62
CA PRO A 410 -13.99 16.60 -5.12
C PRO A 410 -15.47 16.32 -5.36
N VAL A 411 -16.37 16.91 -4.55
CA VAL A 411 -17.82 16.80 -4.73
C VAL A 411 -18.28 17.48 -6.03
N LEU A 412 -17.93 18.76 -6.22
CA LEU A 412 -18.36 19.52 -7.41
C LEU A 412 -17.71 19.04 -8.72
N LYS A 413 -16.58 18.34 -8.64
CA LYS A 413 -15.94 17.74 -9.84
C LYS A 413 -16.65 16.48 -10.32
N ARG A 414 -17.36 15.78 -9.45
CA ARG A 414 -17.86 14.44 -9.74
C ARG A 414 -19.26 14.39 -10.31
N ASP A 415 -20.10 15.42 -10.12
CA ASP A 415 -21.50 15.22 -10.45
C ASP A 415 -22.32 16.49 -10.75
N LEU A 416 -23.39 16.27 -11.51
CA LEU A 416 -24.50 17.17 -11.79
C LEU A 416 -25.66 17.01 -10.78
N ASN A 417 -25.60 16.02 -9.88
CA ASN A 417 -26.69 15.68 -8.94
C ASN A 417 -26.45 16.09 -7.46
N ILE A 418 -25.43 16.90 -7.17
CA ILE A 418 -25.09 17.29 -5.79
C ILE A 418 -25.29 18.78 -5.58
N LYS A 419 -25.87 19.16 -4.44
CA LYS A 419 -26.02 20.55 -4.00
C LYS A 419 -25.19 20.79 -2.76
N VAL A 420 -24.33 21.82 -2.80
CA VAL A 420 -23.53 22.24 -1.65
C VAL A 420 -23.96 23.63 -1.20
N THR A 421 -24.57 23.71 -0.02
CA THR A 421 -24.94 24.98 0.62
C THR A 421 -23.89 25.37 1.65
N VAL A 422 -23.34 26.58 1.55
CA VAL A 422 -22.37 27.11 2.52
C VAL A 422 -23.07 28.08 3.46
N ARG A 423 -22.97 27.80 4.77
CA ARG A 423 -23.53 28.61 5.85
C ARG A 423 -22.46 29.12 6.79
N PHE A 424 -22.64 30.33 7.28
CA PHE A 424 -21.69 30.95 8.20
C PHE A 424 -22.23 30.99 9.62
N ASN A 425 -21.53 30.31 10.54
CA ASN A 425 -21.76 30.43 11.98
C ASN A 425 -20.66 31.30 12.61
N LEU A 426 -20.98 32.57 12.83
CA LEU A 426 -20.04 33.61 13.23
C LEU A 426 -20.68 34.64 14.16
N SER A 427 -19.87 35.55 14.69
CA SER A 427 -20.38 36.66 15.50
C SER A 427 -21.29 37.58 14.68
N LYS A 428 -22.44 37.97 15.24
CA LYS A 428 -23.34 38.98 14.65
C LYS A 428 -22.74 40.41 14.63
N ASP A 429 -21.58 40.61 15.25
CA ASP A 429 -20.87 41.89 15.17
C ASP A 429 -20.33 42.14 13.75
N THR A 430 -20.92 43.11 13.07
CA THR A 430 -20.52 43.54 11.71
C THR A 430 -19.07 44.05 11.62
N ASN A 431 -18.45 44.44 12.73
CA ASN A 431 -17.04 44.84 12.75
C ASN A 431 -16.09 43.64 12.77
N ASN A 432 -16.58 42.46 13.13
CA ASN A 432 -15.78 41.24 13.19
C ASN A 432 -15.21 40.90 11.80
N PRO A 433 -13.89 40.61 11.68
CA PRO A 433 -13.29 40.31 10.39
C PRO A 433 -13.93 39.10 9.67
N ALA A 434 -14.38 38.07 10.39
CA ALA A 434 -15.07 36.93 9.79
C ALA A 434 -16.42 37.36 9.17
N HIS A 435 -17.15 38.25 9.85
CA HIS A 435 -18.42 38.79 9.35
C HIS A 435 -18.22 39.60 8.06
N LYS A 436 -17.16 40.42 8.01
CA LYS A 436 -16.81 41.21 6.82
C LYS A 436 -16.48 40.33 5.62
N ILE A 437 -15.71 39.25 5.85
CA ILE A 437 -15.35 38.30 4.80
C ILE A 437 -16.58 37.52 4.32
N ALA A 438 -17.39 36.97 5.22
CA ALA A 438 -18.61 36.26 4.86
C ALA A 438 -19.59 37.16 4.09
N SER A 439 -19.76 38.41 4.52
CA SER A 439 -20.58 39.40 3.80
C SER A 439 -20.05 39.66 2.40
N LYS A 440 -18.72 39.69 2.24
CA LYS A 440 -18.08 39.89 0.94
C LYS A 440 -18.22 38.67 0.03
N LEU A 441 -18.14 37.45 0.57
CA LEU A 441 -18.38 36.22 -0.17
C LEU A 441 -19.81 36.15 -0.70
N LEU A 442 -20.81 36.49 0.13
CA LEU A 442 -22.21 36.65 -0.31
C LEU A 442 -22.33 37.70 -1.42
N GLU A 443 -21.68 38.85 -1.28
CA GLU A 443 -21.69 39.88 -2.32
C GLU A 443 -21.11 39.37 -3.64
N ILE A 444 -19.97 38.67 -3.60
CA ILE A 444 -19.32 38.11 -4.80
C ILE A 444 -20.26 37.09 -5.45
N TYR A 445 -20.86 36.20 -4.67
CA TYR A 445 -21.81 35.21 -5.18
C TYR A 445 -22.98 35.88 -5.92
N HIS A 446 -23.65 36.84 -5.29
CA HIS A 446 -24.83 37.51 -5.86
C HIS A 446 -24.54 38.47 -7.00
N THR A 447 -23.30 38.96 -7.14
CA THR A 447 -22.95 39.96 -8.17
C THR A 447 -22.06 39.43 -9.29
N LYS A 448 -21.26 38.39 -9.04
CA LYS A 448 -20.29 37.82 -9.97
C LYS A 448 -20.55 36.33 -10.28
N GLY A 449 -21.33 35.64 -9.46
CA GLY A 449 -21.68 34.23 -9.66
C GLY A 449 -20.82 33.23 -8.87
N GLU A 450 -21.14 31.95 -9.07
CA GLU A 450 -20.60 30.81 -8.34
C GLU A 450 -19.07 30.66 -8.48
N GLN A 451 -18.54 30.77 -9.70
CA GLN A 451 -17.13 30.46 -9.98
C GLN A 451 -16.16 31.47 -9.33
N GLU A 452 -16.45 32.77 -9.43
CA GLU A 452 -15.72 33.82 -8.73
C GLU A 452 -15.85 33.68 -7.21
N CYS A 453 -17.03 33.31 -6.71
CA CYS A 453 -17.24 33.09 -5.28
C CYS A 453 -16.38 31.93 -4.77
N LEU A 454 -16.39 30.79 -5.45
CA LEU A 454 -15.58 29.63 -5.11
C LEU A 454 -14.09 29.96 -5.12
N THR A 455 -13.63 30.73 -6.11
CA THR A 455 -12.23 31.21 -6.17
C THR A 455 -11.88 32.06 -4.94
N ALA A 456 -12.71 33.04 -4.60
CA ALA A 456 -12.51 33.88 -3.42
C ALA A 456 -12.56 33.07 -2.11
N MET A 457 -13.43 32.06 -2.05
CA MET A 457 -13.58 31.18 -0.90
C MET A 457 -12.36 30.26 -0.72
N ASN A 458 -11.83 29.71 -1.82
CA ASN A 458 -10.60 28.91 -1.80
C ASN A 458 -9.41 29.71 -1.25
N GLU A 459 -9.32 30.99 -1.62
CA GLU A 459 -8.28 31.88 -1.11
C GLU A 459 -8.42 32.15 0.39
N VAL A 460 -9.65 32.33 0.92
CA VAL A 460 -9.80 32.58 2.37
C VAL A 460 -9.46 31.35 3.20
N TYR A 461 -9.82 30.15 2.73
CA TYR A 461 -9.49 28.90 3.42
C TYR A 461 -8.07 28.39 3.14
N SER A 462 -7.26 29.16 2.41
CA SER A 462 -5.82 28.91 2.23
C SER A 462 -4.98 29.47 3.40
N ASP A 463 -3.65 29.38 3.30
CA ASP A 463 -2.74 29.99 4.30
C ASP A 463 -2.56 31.51 4.12
N ALA A 464 -3.39 32.15 3.30
CA ALA A 464 -3.41 33.58 3.14
C ALA A 464 -3.88 34.31 4.42
N SER A 465 -3.25 35.45 4.72
CA SER A 465 -3.73 36.35 5.76
C SER A 465 -5.06 37.00 5.35
N TYR A 466 -6.02 37.04 6.28
CA TYR A 466 -7.32 37.67 6.04
C TYR A 466 -7.22 39.16 5.68
N LEU A 467 -6.16 39.86 6.11
CA LEU A 467 -5.91 41.25 5.75
C LEU A 467 -5.59 41.39 4.25
N LYS A 468 -4.71 40.53 3.72
CA LYS A 468 -4.39 40.48 2.29
C LYS A 468 -5.61 40.10 1.45
N TRP A 469 -6.45 39.21 1.99
CA TRP A 469 -7.69 38.83 1.34
C TRP A 469 -8.65 40.02 1.23
N LEU A 470 -8.84 40.80 2.31
CA LEU A 470 -9.67 42.00 2.31
C LEU A 470 -9.08 43.15 1.47
N GLU A 471 -7.76 43.28 1.35
CA GLU A 471 -7.13 44.22 0.42
C GLU A 471 -7.45 43.88 -1.03
N LYS A 472 -7.44 42.60 -1.39
CA LYS A 472 -7.73 42.12 -2.74
C LYS A 472 -9.22 42.21 -3.09
N TRP A 473 -10.09 41.70 -2.23
CA TRP A 473 -11.53 41.55 -2.51
C TRP A 473 -12.37 42.73 -2.00
N GLY A 474 -11.85 43.51 -1.04
CA GLY A 474 -12.54 44.63 -0.42
C GLY A 474 -13.55 44.21 0.66
N ASN A 475 -14.22 45.20 1.24
CA ASN A 475 -15.39 44.98 2.09
C ASN A 475 -16.67 44.91 1.25
N ALA A 476 -17.71 44.24 1.78
CA ALA A 476 -19.04 44.27 1.18
C ALA A 476 -19.60 45.70 1.16
N LYS A 477 -20.23 46.09 0.04
CA LYS A 477 -20.85 47.42 -0.12
C LYS A 477 -22.31 47.41 0.34
N ASN A 478 -23.02 46.31 0.12
CA ASN A 478 -24.41 46.17 0.54
C ASN A 478 -24.51 45.68 2.00
N LYS A 479 -25.29 46.38 2.83
CA LYS A 479 -25.57 46.00 4.23
C LYS A 479 -26.62 44.90 4.36
N ASP A 480 -27.34 44.56 3.30
CA ASP A 480 -28.37 43.51 3.33
C ASP A 480 -27.79 42.11 3.58
N TYR A 481 -26.52 41.85 3.23
CA TYR A 481 -25.87 40.56 3.50
C TYR A 481 -25.73 40.26 4.99
N SER A 482 -25.61 41.26 5.87
CA SER A 482 -25.64 41.04 7.31
C SER A 482 -26.97 40.46 7.80
N LYS A 483 -28.09 40.75 7.11
CA LYS A 483 -29.39 40.13 7.43
C LYS A 483 -29.40 38.64 7.09
N ILE A 484 -28.80 38.27 5.95
CA ILE A 484 -28.65 36.87 5.52
C ILE A 484 -27.79 36.11 6.55
N LEU A 485 -26.60 36.64 6.88
CA LEU A 485 -25.72 36.04 7.88
C LEU A 485 -26.39 35.89 9.25
N ASN A 486 -27.19 36.88 9.68
CA ASN A 486 -27.92 36.77 10.93
C ASN A 486 -28.94 35.64 10.91
N LYS A 487 -29.65 35.41 9.79
CA LYS A 487 -30.55 34.27 9.62
C LYS A 487 -29.79 32.94 9.68
N GLU A 488 -28.64 32.84 9.02
CA GLU A 488 -27.79 31.64 9.08
C GLU A 488 -27.33 31.33 10.51
N VAL A 489 -26.87 32.36 11.25
CA VAL A 489 -26.46 32.23 12.67
C VAL A 489 -27.64 31.86 13.57
N ASP A 490 -28.82 32.45 13.34
CA ASP A 490 -30.03 32.11 14.08
C ASP A 490 -30.47 30.66 13.83
N TRP A 491 -30.42 30.20 12.59
CA TRP A 491 -30.70 28.80 12.25
C TRP A 491 -29.69 27.85 12.91
N CYS A 492 -28.39 28.19 12.93
CA CYS A 492 -27.38 27.39 13.65
C CYS A 492 -27.69 27.31 15.15
N THR A 493 -28.10 28.43 15.75
CA THR A 493 -28.43 28.51 17.18
C THR A 493 -29.67 27.68 17.51
N GLN A 494 -30.72 27.77 16.68
CA GLN A 494 -31.97 27.01 16.85
C GLN A 494 -31.75 25.50 16.76
N ASN A 495 -30.78 25.07 15.94
CA ASN A 495 -30.45 23.67 15.73
C ASN A 495 -29.27 23.16 16.58
N ASN A 496 -28.85 23.93 17.61
CA ASN A 496 -27.75 23.60 18.53
C ASN A 496 -26.40 23.34 17.85
N ILE A 497 -26.13 23.98 16.71
CA ILE A 497 -24.83 23.95 16.03
C ILE A 497 -23.95 25.06 16.63
N LEU A 498 -23.23 24.72 17.71
CA LEU A 498 -22.44 25.69 18.49
C LEU A 498 -21.01 25.89 17.99
N PHE A 499 -20.51 24.99 17.13
CA PHE A 499 -19.11 24.98 16.70
C PHE A 499 -19.00 24.82 15.18
N THR A 500 -17.85 25.22 14.63
CA THR A 500 -17.50 25.05 13.22
C THR A 500 -16.15 24.35 13.09
N PRO A 501 -15.93 23.53 12.05
CA PRO A 501 -16.90 23.18 11.00
C PRO A 501 -17.93 22.17 11.48
N GLU A 502 -19.13 22.23 10.89
CA GLU A 502 -20.14 21.16 10.93
C GLU A 502 -20.56 20.90 9.49
N VAL A 503 -20.66 19.64 9.09
CA VAL A 503 -21.08 19.25 7.73
C VAL A 503 -22.29 18.34 7.86
N LEU A 504 -23.35 18.64 7.12
CA LEU A 504 -24.57 17.84 7.10
C LEU A 504 -24.73 17.20 5.73
N PHE A 505 -25.13 15.93 5.69
CA PHE A 505 -25.54 15.18 4.51
C PHE A 505 -27.03 14.87 4.65
N ASN A 506 -27.88 15.40 3.77
CA ASN A 506 -29.35 15.32 3.85
C ASN A 506 -29.87 15.65 5.27
N GLY A 507 -29.34 16.73 5.84
CA GLY A 507 -29.68 17.23 7.17
C GLY A 507 -29.07 16.45 8.36
N LYS A 508 -28.31 15.37 8.13
CA LYS A 508 -27.67 14.56 9.18
C LYS A 508 -26.19 14.93 9.35
N SER A 509 -25.73 15.09 10.59
CA SER A 509 -24.32 15.38 10.90
C SER A 509 -23.35 14.33 10.37
N TYR A 510 -22.31 14.78 9.67
CA TYR A 510 -21.23 13.93 9.19
C TYR A 510 -20.54 13.22 10.38
N PRO A 511 -20.38 11.88 10.35
CA PRO A 511 -19.75 11.14 11.45
C PRO A 511 -18.31 11.62 11.72
N LYS A 512 -18.01 11.94 12.99
CA LYS A 512 -16.71 12.49 13.41
C LYS A 512 -15.57 11.48 13.37
N GLU A 513 -15.90 10.20 13.22
CA GLU A 513 -14.98 9.09 13.03
C GLU A 513 -14.29 9.13 11.66
N TYR A 514 -14.81 9.94 10.73
CA TYR A 514 -14.34 10.07 9.36
C TYR A 514 -13.68 11.43 9.12
N ASP A 515 -12.64 11.43 8.29
CA ASP A 515 -12.02 12.67 7.83
C ASP A 515 -12.85 13.20 6.66
N PHE A 516 -12.91 14.52 6.46
CA PHE A 516 -13.75 15.08 5.38
C PHE A 516 -13.31 14.61 3.99
N GLU A 517 -12.03 14.29 3.79
CA GLU A 517 -11.55 13.70 2.53
C GLU A 517 -12.09 12.28 2.30
N ASP A 518 -12.54 11.56 3.34
CA ASP A 518 -13.12 10.21 3.21
C ASP A 518 -14.53 10.26 2.61
N ALA A 519 -15.24 11.40 2.68
CA ALA A 519 -16.57 11.54 2.11
C ALA A 519 -16.62 11.13 0.63
N GLN A 520 -15.52 11.34 -0.10
CA GLN A 520 -15.38 10.99 -1.51
C GLN A 520 -15.60 9.49 -1.81
N TYR A 521 -15.51 8.61 -0.81
CA TYR A 521 -15.71 7.18 -0.98
C TYR A 521 -17.17 6.75 -0.87
N PHE A 522 -18.07 7.67 -0.48
CA PHE A 522 -19.47 7.35 -0.16
C PHE A 522 -20.48 8.17 -0.96
N ILE A 523 -20.03 9.13 -1.77
CA ILE A 523 -20.93 10.04 -2.50
C ILE A 523 -21.90 9.25 -3.39
N ASP A 524 -21.36 8.36 -4.22
CA ASP A 524 -22.15 7.59 -5.20
C ASP A 524 -23.18 6.71 -4.47
N ASP A 525 -22.75 5.99 -3.42
CA ASP A 525 -23.64 5.16 -2.60
C ASP A 525 -24.74 5.97 -1.90
N LEU A 526 -24.45 7.22 -1.48
CA LEU A 526 -25.42 8.09 -0.83
C LEU A 526 -26.47 8.62 -1.81
N ILE A 527 -26.09 8.90 -3.06
CA ILE A 527 -27.01 9.32 -4.12
C ILE A 527 -27.96 8.17 -4.45
N GLU A 528 -27.43 6.95 -4.65
CA GLU A 528 -28.23 5.76 -4.98
C GLU A 528 -29.28 5.42 -3.90
N ILE A 529 -28.93 5.58 -2.61
CA ILE A 529 -29.89 5.40 -1.51
C ILE A 529 -31.05 6.40 -1.60
N GLU A 530 -30.76 7.67 -1.86
CA GLU A 530 -31.81 8.70 -1.88
C GLU A 530 -32.75 8.50 -3.07
N GLU A 531 -32.22 8.15 -4.25
CA GLU A 531 -33.01 7.79 -5.43
C GLU A 531 -33.95 6.61 -5.14
N THR A 532 -33.45 5.57 -4.45
CA THR A 532 -34.26 4.40 -4.07
C THR A 532 -35.40 4.78 -3.11
N ILE A 533 -35.13 5.68 -2.16
CA ILE A 533 -36.13 6.16 -1.20
C ILE A 533 -37.23 6.96 -1.94
N GLU A 534 -36.86 7.83 -2.87
CA GLU A 534 -37.82 8.61 -3.65
C GLU A 534 -38.72 7.72 -4.53
N GLU A 535 -38.17 6.67 -5.14
CA GLU A 535 -38.95 5.69 -5.92
C GLU A 535 -39.96 4.91 -5.05
N GLU A 536 -39.56 4.50 -3.85
CA GLU A 536 -40.48 3.84 -2.90
C GLU A 536 -41.62 4.77 -2.47
N PHE A 537 -41.36 6.06 -2.26
CA PHE A 537 -42.41 7.03 -1.93
C PHE A 537 -43.30 7.38 -3.12
N ALA A 538 -42.79 7.34 -4.36
CA ALA A 538 -43.57 7.62 -5.57
C ALA A 538 -44.50 6.47 -5.99
N THR A 539 -44.25 5.26 -5.48
CA THR A 539 -45.02 4.04 -5.81
C THR A 539 -46.13 3.71 -4.79
N VAL A 540 -46.22 4.47 -3.70
CA VAL A 540 -47.27 4.40 -2.66
C VAL A 540 -48.28 5.52 -2.87
#